data_AF-A0A1P8XL51-F1
#
_entry.id   AF-A0A1P8XL51-F1
#
_cell.length_a   1.000
_cell.length_b   1.000
_cell.length_c   1.000
_cell.angle_alpha   90.00
_cell.angle_beta   90.00
_cell.angle_gamma   90.00
#
_symmetry.space_group_name_H-M   'P 1'
#
loop_
_entity.id
_entity.type
_entity.pdbx_description
1 polymer ?
#
loop_
_entity_poly.entity_id
_entity_poly.type
_entity_poly.pdbx_seq_one_letter_code
_entity_poly.pdbx_strand_id
1 'polypeptide(L)'
;MDPPHVATEYFAKRFRALAASMNVRMLDTDRVRKLTPLRIQQLLKEQAPDLPVSQTQIYRYFHGEAPPRLDVVYELARLFGVPPTFFVPEEFLPQ
;
A
#
# COMPACT_ATOMS: atom_id res chain seq x y z
N MET A 1 -13.20 19.35 9.26
CA MET A 1 -12.18 18.66 8.44
C MET A 1 -12.79 18.43 7.09
N ASP A 2 -12.11 18.80 6.01
CA ASP A 2 -12.58 18.51 4.66
C ASP A 2 -12.63 16.99 4.46
N PRO A 3 -13.60 16.48 3.70
CA PRO A 3 -13.63 15.06 3.35
C PRO A 3 -12.33 14.67 2.63
N PRO A 4 -11.83 13.43 2.83
CA PRO A 4 -10.64 12.95 2.15
C PRO A 4 -10.78 13.14 0.63
N HIS A 5 -9.71 13.58 -0.01
CA HIS A 5 -9.69 13.70 -1.47
C HIS A 5 -9.97 12.35 -2.13
N VAL A 6 -10.80 12.30 -3.18
CA VAL A 6 -11.25 11.05 -3.84
C VAL A 6 -10.08 10.14 -4.24
N ALA A 7 -8.98 10.72 -4.74
CA ALA A 7 -7.77 9.96 -5.06
C ALA A 7 -7.16 9.23 -3.85
N THR A 8 -7.23 9.84 -2.67
CA THR A 8 -6.74 9.26 -1.41
C THR A 8 -7.61 8.08 -0.99
N GLU A 9 -8.93 8.22 -1.09
CA GLU A 9 -9.86 7.12 -0.78
C GLU A 9 -9.70 5.95 -1.75
N TYR A 10 -9.59 6.23 -3.06
CA TYR A 10 -9.35 5.24 -4.09
C TYR A 10 -8.06 4.48 -3.82
N PHE A 11 -6.96 5.21 -3.59
CA PHE A 11 -5.67 4.61 -3.25
C PHE A 11 -5.78 3.70 -2.02
N ALA A 12 -6.34 4.20 -0.91
CA ALA A 12 -6.48 3.44 0.33
C ALA A 12 -7.34 2.17 0.13
N LYS A 13 -8.39 2.23 -0.69
CA LYS A 13 -9.21 1.06 -1.05
C LYS A 13 -8.37 0.01 -1.80
N ARG A 14 -7.62 0.41 -2.83
CA ARG A 14 -6.76 -0.50 -3.62
C ARG A 14 -5.62 -1.07 -2.77
N PHE A 15 -5.00 -0.25 -1.93
CA PHE A 15 -3.93 -0.67 -1.04
C PHE A 15 -4.41 -1.72 -0.02
N ARG A 16 -5.56 -1.49 0.62
CA ARG A 16 -6.17 -2.47 1.54
C ARG A 16 -6.54 -3.78 0.85
N ALA A 17 -6.98 -3.73 -0.41
CA ALA A 17 -7.26 -4.93 -1.18
C ALA A 17 -5.99 -5.79 -1.39
N LEU A 18 -4.87 -5.17 -1.75
CA LEU A 18 -3.57 -5.87 -1.90
C LEU A 18 -3.07 -6.43 -0.56
N ALA A 19 -3.14 -5.65 0.51
CA ALA A 19 -2.72 -6.10 1.84
C ALA A 19 -3.56 -7.28 2.35
N ALA A 20 -4.82 -7.38 1.90
CA ALA A 20 -5.71 -8.50 2.23
C ALA A 20 -5.48 -9.74 1.36
N SER A 21 -4.96 -9.60 0.13
CA SER A 21 -4.67 -10.73 -0.77
C SER A 21 -3.33 -11.40 -0.47
N MET A 22 -2.38 -10.68 0.14
CA MET A 22 -1.07 -11.22 0.47
C MET A 22 -1.12 -11.95 1.82
N ASN A 23 -1.25 -13.28 1.74
CA ASN A 23 -1.29 -14.17 2.88
C ASN A 23 0.13 -14.46 3.37
N VAL A 24 0.55 -13.87 4.48
CA VAL A 24 1.81 -14.26 5.13
C VAL A 24 1.54 -15.49 5.99
N ARG A 25 2.13 -16.63 5.62
CA ARG A 25 2.20 -17.80 6.51
C ARG A 25 3.18 -17.52 7.62
N MET A 26 2.68 -17.57 8.85
CA MET A 26 3.54 -17.66 10.03
C MET A 26 4.22 -19.03 10.03
N LEU A 27 5.55 -19.04 9.90
CA LEU A 27 6.35 -20.29 9.93
C LEU A 27 6.12 -21.09 11.23
N ASP A 28 5.73 -20.41 12.30
CA ASP A 28 5.67 -20.98 13.65
C ASP A 28 4.26 -21.45 14.05
N THR A 29 3.22 -21.04 13.31
CA THR A 29 1.82 -21.29 13.73
C THR A 29 0.86 -21.73 12.63
N ASP A 30 1.33 -21.90 11.39
CA ASP A 30 0.53 -22.18 10.17
C ASP A 30 -0.68 -21.21 9.98
N ARG A 31 -0.70 -20.11 10.74
CA ARG A 31 -1.74 -19.09 10.66
C ARG A 31 -1.41 -18.14 9.53
N VAL A 32 -2.42 -17.90 8.71
CA VAL A 32 -2.40 -16.85 7.70
C VAL A 32 -2.91 -15.57 8.33
N ARG A 33 -2.08 -14.52 8.37
CA ARG A 33 -2.50 -13.19 8.81
C ARG A 33 -2.44 -12.19 7.64
N LYS A 34 -3.43 -11.29 7.62
CA LYS A 34 -3.40 -10.10 6.77
C LYS A 34 -2.18 -9.26 7.12
N LEU A 35 -1.57 -8.64 6.11
CA LEU A 35 -0.47 -7.71 6.33
C LEU A 35 -0.95 -6.47 7.07
N THR A 36 -0.29 -6.15 8.17
CA THR A 36 -0.52 -4.91 8.91
C THR A 36 0.27 -3.76 8.26
N PRO A 37 -0.15 -2.49 8.45
CA PRO A 37 0.62 -1.32 8.00
C PRO A 37 2.08 -1.34 8.48
N LEU A 38 2.32 -1.80 9.72
CA LEU A 38 3.66 -1.95 10.27
C LEU A 38 4.49 -2.97 9.47
N ARG A 39 3.92 -4.15 9.17
CA ARG A 39 4.66 -5.17 8.41
C ARG A 39 4.96 -4.71 7.00
N ILE A 40 4.03 -4.00 6.35
CA ILE A 40 4.25 -3.42 5.02
C ILE A 40 5.38 -2.39 5.06
N GLN A 41 5.42 -1.53 6.07
CA GLN A 41 6.50 -0.57 6.22
C GLN A 41 7.87 -1.25 6.38
N GLN A 42 7.95 -2.33 7.18
CA GLN A 42 9.18 -3.10 7.34
C GLN A 42 9.63 -3.71 6.00
N LEU A 43 8.71 -4.33 5.27
CA LEU A 43 8.99 -4.91 3.95
C LEU A 43 9.46 -3.84 2.94
N LEU A 44 8.86 -2.65 2.95
CA LEU A 44 9.32 -1.54 2.11
C LEU A 44 10.73 -1.09 2.47
N LYS A 45 11.08 -1.06 3.77
CA LYS A 45 12.42 -0.72 4.23
C LYS A 45 13.46 -1.78 3.84
N GLU A 46 13.07 -3.06 3.82
CA GLU A 46 13.91 -4.15 3.34
C GLU A 46 14.11 -4.07 1.80
N GLN A 47 13.05 -3.79 1.05
CA GLN A 47 13.07 -3.71 -0.42
C GLN A 47 13.77 -2.45 -0.96
N ALA A 48 13.51 -1.29 -0.33
CA ALA A 48 13.98 0.02 -0.74
C ALA A 48 14.46 0.80 0.49
N PRO A 49 15.70 0.54 0.97
CA PRO A 49 16.24 1.15 2.18
C PRO A 49 16.29 2.68 2.15
N ASP A 50 16.44 3.26 0.95
CA ASP A 50 16.54 4.70 0.72
C ASP A 50 15.16 5.38 0.59
N LEU A 51 14.06 4.62 0.55
CA LEU A 51 12.71 5.19 0.47
C LEU A 51 12.35 5.86 1.81
N PRO A 52 12.16 7.19 1.84
CA PRO A 52 11.88 7.90 3.08
C PRO A 52 10.39 7.75 3.43
N VAL A 53 10.03 6.62 4.03
CA VAL A 53 8.66 6.32 4.45
C VAL A 53 8.59 5.80 5.88
N SER A 54 7.83 6.50 6.72
CA SER A 54 7.62 6.14 8.13
C SER A 54 6.41 5.22 8.31
N GLN A 55 6.34 4.55 9.46
CA GLN A 55 5.16 3.76 9.84
C GLN A 55 3.89 4.62 9.89
N THR A 56 3.97 5.83 10.44
CA THR A 56 2.84 6.77 10.49
C THR A 56 2.36 7.14 9.09
N GLN A 57 3.28 7.29 8.14
CA GLN A 57 2.94 7.62 6.77
C GLN A 57 2.25 6.45 6.05
N ILE A 58 2.76 5.21 6.22
CA ILE A 58 2.07 4.01 5.71
C ILE A 58 0.69 3.84 6.35
N TYR A 59 0.55 4.11 7.64
CA TYR A 59 -0.75 4.10 8.33
C TYR A 59 -1.71 5.11 7.67
N ARG A 60 -1.29 6.36 7.49
CA ARG A 60 -2.12 7.39 6.83
C ARG A 60 -2.54 6.97 5.42
N TYR A 61 -1.65 6.38 4.64
CA TYR A 61 -1.96 5.85 3.31
C TYR A 61 -2.95 4.69 3.35
N PHE A 62 -2.81 3.78 4.31
CA PHE A 62 -3.68 2.64 4.49
C PHE A 62 -5.11 3.05 4.90
N HIS A 63 -5.23 4.12 5.68
CA HIS A 63 -6.50 4.64 6.18
C HIS A 63 -7.11 5.76 5.33
N GLY A 64 -6.41 6.23 4.29
CA GLY A 64 -6.89 7.31 3.42
C GLY A 64 -6.82 8.70 4.06
N GLU A 65 -5.89 8.90 4.99
CA GLU A 65 -5.67 10.15 5.72
C GLU A 65 -4.64 11.07 5.05
N ALA A 66 -3.92 10.58 4.03
CA ALA A 66 -2.95 11.37 3.27
C ALA A 66 -2.84 10.89 1.82
N PRO A 67 -2.66 11.81 0.86
CA PRO A 67 -2.42 11.44 -0.53
C PRO A 67 -1.08 10.69 -0.67
N PRO A 68 -1.03 9.59 -1.44
CA PRO A 68 0.20 8.81 -1.62
C PRO A 68 1.23 9.60 -2.41
N ARG A 69 2.51 9.46 -2.06
CA ARG A 69 3.61 9.92 -2.90
C ARG A 69 3.87 8.90 -4.01
N LEU A 70 4.23 9.39 -5.19
CA LEU A 70 4.44 8.56 -6.37
C LEU A 70 5.51 7.47 -6.16
N ASP A 71 6.64 7.81 -5.54
CA ASP A 71 7.70 6.85 -5.24
C ASP A 71 7.25 5.72 -4.31
N VAL A 72 6.42 6.03 -3.32
CA VAL A 72 5.79 5.03 -2.45
C VAL A 72 4.81 4.15 -3.22
N VAL A 73 4.04 4.71 -4.16
CA VAL A 73 3.15 3.94 -5.05
C VAL A 73 3.95 2.93 -5.86
N TYR A 74 5.07 3.34 -6.47
CA TYR A 74 5.94 2.46 -7.24
C TYR A 74 6.49 1.31 -6.39
N GLU A 75 7.02 1.60 -5.20
CA GLU A 75 7.60 0.57 -4.35
C GLU A 75 6.54 -0.37 -3.74
N LEU A 76 5.35 0.13 -3.43
CA LEU A 76 4.20 -0.71 -3.04
C LEU A 76 3.77 -1.63 -4.18
N ALA A 77 3.62 -1.08 -5.40
CA ALA A 77 3.25 -1.88 -6.57
C ALA A 77 4.27 -3.01 -6.80
N ARG A 78 5.57 -2.69 -6.73
CA ARG A 78 6.65 -3.67 -6.81
C ARG A 78 6.61 -4.71 -5.68
N LEU A 79 6.37 -4.28 -4.44
CA LEU A 79 6.27 -5.17 -3.28
C LEU A 79 5.14 -6.20 -3.44
N PHE A 80 4.01 -5.78 -4.01
CA PHE A 80 2.86 -6.65 -4.25
C PHE A 80 2.87 -7.35 -5.62
N GLY A 81 3.89 -7.11 -6.46
CA GLY A 81 4.00 -7.71 -7.78
C GLY A 81 2.91 -7.26 -8.77
N VAL A 82 2.40 -6.04 -8.64
CA VAL A 82 1.39 -5.45 -9.53
C VAL A 82 1.96 -4.24 -10.28
N PRO A 83 1.42 -3.85 -11.45
CA PRO A 83 1.84 -2.61 -12.10
C PRO A 83 1.39 -1.38 -11.28
N PRO A 84 2.14 -0.26 -11.28
CA PRO A 84 1.74 0.98 -10.59
C PRO A 84 0.37 1.52 -11.02
N THR A 85 -0.02 1.26 -12.27
CA THR A 85 -1.35 1.59 -12.82
C THR A 85 -2.50 0.92 -12.08
N PHE A 86 -2.25 -0.10 -11.26
CA PHE A 86 -3.24 -0.71 -10.36
C PHE A 86 -3.89 0.29 -9.39
N PHE A 87 -3.16 1.37 -9.06
CA PHE A 87 -3.61 2.45 -8.19
C PHE A 87 -4.26 3.62 -8.94
N VAL A 88 -4.40 3.51 -10.26
CA VAL A 88 -5.07 4.48 -11.13
C VAL A 88 -6.44 3.91 -11.53
N PRO A 89 -7.53 4.70 -11.46
CA PRO A 89 -8.83 4.27 -12.00
C PRO A 89 -8.76 3.99 -13.50
N GLU A 90 -9.49 2.97 -13.95
CA GLU A 90 -9.46 2.49 -15.35
C GLU A 90 -9.84 3.60 -16.34
N GLU A 91 -10.74 4.52 -15.96
CA GLU A 91 -11.13 5.64 -16.83
C GLU A 91 -9.99 6.62 -17.17
N PHE A 92 -8.87 6.57 -16.44
CA PHE A 92 -7.70 7.42 -16.68
C PHE A 92 -6.54 6.68 -17.35
N LEU A 93 -6.70 5.40 -17.67
CA LEU A 93 -5.67 4.64 -18.38
C LEU A 93 -5.80 4.84 -19.90
N PRO A 94 -4.67 4.89 -20.64
CA PRO A 94 -4.72 4.88 -22.10
C PRO A 94 -5.36 3.58 -22.60
N GLN A 95 -6.18 3.67 -23.65
CA GLN A 95 -6.75 2.52 -24.35
C GLN A 95 -5.70 1.74 -25.14
#